data_AF-A0A8H7XBC7-F1
#
_entry.id   AF-A0A8H7XBC7-F1
#
_cell.length_a   1.000
_cell.length_b   1.000
_cell.length_c   1.000
_cell.angle_alpha   90.00
_cell.angle_beta   90.00
_cell.angle_gamma   90.00
#
_symmetry.space_group_name_H-M   'P 1'
#
loop_
_entity.id
_entity.type
_entity.pdbx_description
1 polymer ?
#
loop_
_entity_poly.entity_id
_entity_poly.type
_entity_poly.pdbx_seq_one_letter_code
_entity_poly.pdbx_strand_id
1 'polypeptide(L)'
;MNNVSFNWCFKVVSDDGTKWAVRFPVAGRVVYPDEKVRREVAVMRFLREKTLIPVPEVIAFGMAADNHDPKMVPFIIEEWIDGVPLSTIIEKLPRPSLGPVLRKDISDETLHTIYLQIAKILLELSMHNFDKIGAPSLVKHEDGTTSWPITNDVTFAISSLLKAQSNSNLTDSMIKLCDFIGSDPEYSIEPIFAS
;
A
#
# COMPACT_ATOMS: atom_id res chain seq x y z
N MET A 1 1.49 0.06 21.14
CA MET A 1 0.67 -0.67 20.15
C MET A 1 -0.21 0.31 19.41
N ASN A 2 0.26 0.83 18.27
CA ASN A 2 -0.58 1.59 17.33
C ASN A 2 -0.29 1.08 15.92
N ASN A 3 -0.71 -0.16 15.61
CA ASN A 3 -0.68 -0.63 14.24
C ASN A 3 -1.83 0.05 13.50
N VAL A 4 -1.54 1.17 12.83
CA VAL A 4 -2.47 1.88 11.93
C VAL A 4 -2.21 1.42 10.49
N SER A 5 -1.94 0.13 10.26
CA SER A 5 -1.95 -0.41 8.90
C SER A 5 -3.36 -0.88 8.53
N PHE A 6 -3.77 -0.55 7.30
CA PHE A 6 -5.01 -1.04 6.69
C PHE A 6 -4.80 -2.29 5.85
N ASN A 7 -3.55 -2.75 5.74
CA ASN A 7 -3.16 -3.96 5.01
C ASN A 7 -2.28 -4.85 5.91
N TRP A 8 -2.47 -6.18 5.87
CA TRP A 8 -1.44 -7.15 6.23
C TRP A 8 -0.47 -7.26 5.07
N CYS A 9 0.83 -7.23 5.36
CA CYS A 9 1.88 -7.23 4.34
C CYS A 9 2.81 -8.41 4.60
N PHE A 10 3.14 -9.13 3.54
CA PHE A 10 4.06 -10.25 3.56
C PHE A 10 5.15 -10.00 2.54
N LYS A 11 6.39 -10.27 2.92
CA LYS A 11 7.50 -10.31 1.98
C LYS A 11 7.56 -11.72 1.41
N VAL A 12 7.54 -11.81 0.08
CA VAL A 12 7.75 -13.05 -0.65
C VAL A 12 9.08 -12.94 -1.37
N VAL A 13 9.95 -13.93 -1.18
CA VAL A 13 11.25 -14.02 -1.85
C VAL A 13 11.28 -15.29 -2.67
N SER A 14 11.50 -15.12 -3.96
CA SER A 14 11.69 -16.18 -4.96
C SER A 14 13.14 -16.68 -4.95
N ASP A 15 13.37 -17.91 -5.38
CA ASP A 15 14.70 -18.53 -5.49
C ASP A 15 15.67 -17.79 -6.42
N ASP A 16 15.14 -17.11 -7.45
CA ASP A 16 15.90 -16.22 -8.33
C ASP A 16 16.31 -14.90 -7.66
N GLY A 17 15.93 -14.70 -6.40
CA GLY A 17 16.18 -13.49 -5.60
C GLY A 17 15.17 -12.38 -5.84
N THR A 18 14.15 -12.58 -6.68
CA THR A 18 13.07 -11.61 -6.88
C THR A 18 12.25 -11.47 -5.60
N LYS A 19 11.96 -10.23 -5.20
CA LYS A 19 11.25 -9.91 -3.96
C LYS A 19 9.96 -9.17 -4.25
N TRP A 20 8.87 -9.62 -3.64
CA TRP A 20 7.54 -8.99 -3.74
C TRP A 20 6.99 -8.67 -2.36
N ALA A 21 6.19 -7.60 -2.29
CA ALA A 21 5.31 -7.33 -1.17
C ALA A 21 3.89 -7.78 -1.55
N VAL A 22 3.30 -8.67 -0.74
CA VAL A 22 1.90 -9.08 -0.91
C VAL A 22 1.06 -8.49 0.20
N ARG A 23 0.03 -7.75 -0.19
CA ARG A 23 -0.78 -6.91 0.69
C ARG A 23 -2.25 -7.32 0.63
N PHE A 24 -2.83 -7.57 1.80
CA PHE A 24 -4.25 -7.90 1.96
C PHE A 24 -4.94 -6.85 2.84
N PRO A 25 -6.09 -6.30 2.43
CA PRO A 25 -6.89 -5.44 3.29
C PRO A 25 -7.24 -6.11 4.62
N VAL A 26 -7.04 -5.41 5.72
CA VAL A 26 -7.36 -5.94 7.05
C VAL A 26 -8.87 -6.02 7.21
N ALA A 27 -9.36 -7.26 7.31
CA ALA A 27 -10.77 -7.54 7.59
C ALA A 27 -11.19 -6.87 8.91
N GLY A 28 -12.39 -6.29 8.93
CA GLY A 28 -12.86 -5.52 10.08
C GLY A 28 -12.16 -4.18 10.30
N ARG A 29 -11.28 -3.71 9.40
CA ARG A 29 -10.86 -2.29 9.33
C ARG A 29 -11.20 -1.64 8.00
N VAL A 30 -11.44 -2.46 6.99
CA VAL A 30 -11.80 -2.06 5.64
C VAL A 30 -13.20 -2.56 5.34
N VAL A 31 -14.12 -1.64 5.09
CA VAL A 31 -15.54 -1.95 4.82
C VAL A 31 -15.76 -2.40 3.38
N TYR A 32 -14.98 -1.87 2.44
CA TYR A 32 -15.06 -2.18 1.01
C TYR A 32 -13.68 -2.57 0.47
N PRO A 33 -13.24 -3.82 0.69
CA PRO A 33 -11.87 -4.23 0.39
C PRO A 33 -11.54 -4.21 -1.11
N ASP A 34 -12.47 -4.63 -1.98
CA ASP A 34 -12.30 -4.56 -3.45
C ASP A 34 -12.08 -3.12 -3.93
N GLU A 35 -12.83 -2.18 -3.37
CA GLU A 35 -12.73 -0.80 -3.77
C GLU A 35 -11.48 -0.12 -3.22
N LYS A 36 -11.09 -0.45 -2.00
CA LYS A 36 -9.81 -0.03 -1.44
C LYS A 36 -8.66 -0.47 -2.35
N VAL A 37 -8.65 -1.74 -2.77
CA VAL A 37 -7.61 -2.28 -3.66
C VAL A 37 -7.62 -1.53 -5.00
N ARG A 38 -8.79 -1.38 -5.65
CA ARG A 38 -8.90 -0.62 -6.91
C ARG A 38 -8.35 0.80 -6.80
N ARG A 39 -8.71 1.53 -5.73
CA ARG A 39 -8.26 2.91 -5.51
C ARG A 39 -6.76 2.99 -5.21
N GLU A 40 -6.21 2.10 -4.38
CA GLU A 40 -4.77 2.06 -4.11
C GLU A 40 -3.98 1.80 -5.39
N VAL A 41 -4.38 0.80 -6.17
CA VAL A 41 -3.73 0.46 -7.44
C VAL A 41 -3.83 1.61 -8.44
N ALA A 42 -4.99 2.28 -8.51
CA ALA A 42 -5.16 3.43 -9.38
C ALA A 42 -4.22 4.57 -9.00
N VAL A 43 -4.15 4.93 -7.71
CA VAL A 43 -3.23 5.96 -7.23
C VAL A 43 -1.77 5.58 -7.49
N MET A 44 -1.36 4.35 -7.18
CA MET A 44 0.03 3.92 -7.39
C MET A 44 0.45 4.02 -8.85
N ARG A 45 -0.40 3.54 -9.77
CA ARG A 45 -0.11 3.63 -11.20
C ARG A 45 -0.16 5.07 -11.72
N PHE A 46 -1.08 5.91 -11.23
CA PHE A 46 -1.09 7.33 -11.52
C PHE A 46 0.22 8.00 -11.10
N LEU A 47 0.66 7.76 -9.85
CA LEU A 47 1.90 8.35 -9.34
C LEU A 47 3.11 7.92 -10.16
N ARG A 48 3.19 6.63 -10.54
CA ARG A 48 4.28 6.12 -11.36
C ARG A 48 4.30 6.70 -12.78
N GLU A 49 3.14 6.96 -13.37
CA GLU A 49 3.04 7.48 -14.73
C GLU A 49 3.20 9.00 -14.79
N LYS A 50 2.69 9.72 -13.79
CA LYS A 50 2.57 11.19 -13.84
C LYS A 50 3.58 11.94 -12.98
N THR A 51 4.24 11.28 -12.04
CA THR A 51 5.16 11.93 -11.10
C THR A 51 6.54 11.28 -11.11
N LEU A 52 7.52 11.99 -10.55
CA LEU A 52 8.84 11.43 -10.26
C LEU A 52 8.93 10.77 -8.87
N ILE A 53 7.81 10.62 -8.16
CA ILE A 53 7.78 10.04 -6.82
C ILE A 53 8.05 8.54 -6.94
N PRO A 54 9.06 8.00 -6.24
CA PRO A 54 9.32 6.57 -6.24
C PRO A 54 8.18 5.85 -5.52
N VAL A 55 7.46 5.03 -6.26
CA VAL A 55 6.41 4.14 -5.74
C VAL A 55 6.66 2.72 -6.25
N PRO A 56 6.33 1.67 -5.46
CA PRO A 56 6.46 0.29 -5.91
C PRO A 56 5.69 0.04 -7.21
N GLU A 57 6.25 -0.79 -8.09
CA GLU A 57 5.51 -1.29 -9.23
C GLU A 57 4.40 -2.25 -8.80
N VAL A 58 3.16 -2.01 -9.23
CA VAL A 58 2.06 -2.97 -9.07
C VAL A 58 2.20 -4.07 -10.10
N ILE A 59 2.58 -5.26 -9.64
CA ILE A 59 2.78 -6.47 -10.47
C ILE A 59 1.43 -7.11 -10.77
N ALA A 60 0.63 -7.34 -9.73
CA ALA A 60 -0.70 -7.93 -9.85
C ALA A 60 -1.62 -7.44 -8.73
N PHE A 61 -2.92 -7.54 -8.93
CA PHE A 61 -3.92 -7.21 -7.92
C PHE A 61 -5.22 -7.94 -8.27
N GLY A 62 -6.02 -8.28 -7.27
CA GLY A 62 -7.27 -9.03 -7.47
C GLY A 62 -8.35 -8.63 -6.48
N MET A 63 -9.61 -8.66 -6.96
CA MET A 63 -10.81 -8.34 -6.20
C MET A 63 -11.49 -9.64 -5.81
N ALA A 64 -12.21 -9.66 -4.69
CA ALA A 64 -12.96 -10.84 -4.29
C ALA A 64 -13.99 -11.24 -5.35
N ALA A 65 -14.63 -10.26 -6.00
CA ALA A 65 -15.62 -10.51 -7.05
C ALA A 65 -15.04 -11.09 -8.35
N ASP A 66 -13.76 -10.82 -8.64
CA ASP A 66 -13.11 -11.20 -9.91
C ASP A 66 -12.31 -12.51 -9.81
N ASN A 67 -12.15 -13.03 -8.59
CA ASN A 67 -11.41 -14.25 -8.35
C ASN A 67 -12.28 -15.49 -8.63
N HIS A 68 -11.74 -16.46 -9.36
CA HIS A 68 -12.40 -17.75 -9.63
C HIS A 68 -12.76 -18.51 -8.35
N ASP A 69 -12.00 -18.26 -7.28
CA ASP A 69 -12.24 -18.82 -5.96
C ASP A 69 -12.90 -17.80 -5.02
N PRO A 70 -14.15 -18.04 -4.57
CA PRO A 70 -14.89 -17.11 -3.73
C PRO A 70 -14.30 -16.92 -2.31
N LYS A 71 -13.28 -17.71 -1.92
CA LYS A 71 -12.58 -17.55 -0.64
C LYS A 71 -11.36 -16.64 -0.73
N MET A 72 -10.92 -16.26 -1.94
CA MET A 72 -9.76 -15.40 -2.12
C MET A 72 -10.13 -13.95 -1.79
N VAL A 73 -9.54 -13.42 -0.72
CA VAL A 73 -9.74 -12.02 -0.33
C VAL A 73 -8.97 -11.09 -1.27
N PRO A 74 -9.33 -9.80 -1.33
CA PRO A 74 -8.69 -8.84 -2.23
C PRO A 74 -7.21 -8.67 -1.89
N PHE A 75 -6.38 -8.41 -2.89
CA PHE A 75 -4.93 -8.36 -2.69
C PHE A 75 -4.24 -7.43 -3.68
N ILE A 76 -3.03 -7.00 -3.31
CA ILE A 76 -2.07 -6.30 -4.16
C ILE A 76 -0.73 -7.02 -4.05
N ILE A 77 -0.12 -7.32 -5.19
CA ILE A 77 1.27 -7.79 -5.30
C ILE A 77 2.05 -6.64 -5.95
N GLU A 78 3.06 -6.17 -5.25
CA GLU A 78 3.91 -5.07 -5.69
C GLU A 78 5.39 -5.40 -5.51
N GLU A 79 6.25 -4.67 -6.20
CA GLU A 79 7.69 -4.74 -6.03
C GLU A 79 8.09 -4.51 -4.56
N TRP A 80 9.01 -5.32 -4.05
CA TRP A 80 9.60 -5.08 -2.73
C TRP A 80 10.69 -4.00 -2.81
N ILE A 81 10.50 -2.90 -2.09
CA ILE A 81 11.54 -1.87 -1.95
C ILE A 81 12.30 -2.08 -0.64
N ASP A 82 13.59 -2.38 -0.74
CA ASP A 82 14.47 -2.43 0.42
C ASP A 82 14.68 -1.01 0.99
N GLY A 83 14.45 -0.85 2.29
CA GLY A 83 14.58 0.44 2.95
C GLY A 83 14.48 0.34 4.46
N VAL A 84 14.81 1.44 5.13
CA VAL A 84 14.66 1.60 6.58
C VAL A 84 13.54 2.62 6.86
N PRO A 85 12.67 2.38 7.86
CA PRO A 85 11.65 3.36 8.20
C PRO A 85 12.29 4.68 8.61
N LEU A 86 11.83 5.80 8.04
CA LEU A 86 12.39 7.12 8.34
C LEU A 86 12.39 7.45 9.84
N SER A 87 11.40 6.94 10.57
CA SER A 87 11.31 7.07 12.03
C SER A 87 12.54 6.54 12.77
N THR A 88 13.20 5.49 12.26
CA THR A 88 14.45 4.95 12.85
C THR A 88 15.62 5.91 12.69
N ILE A 89 15.56 6.81 11.71
CA ILE A 89 16.61 7.80 11.41
C ILE A 89 16.35 9.09 12.19
N ILE A 90 15.11 9.59 12.17
CA ILE A 90 14.79 10.95 12.67
C ILE A 90 14.30 10.96 14.11
N GLU A 91 13.67 9.89 14.59
CA GLU A 91 13.05 9.91 15.90
C GLU A 91 14.01 9.43 16.99
N LYS A 92 13.87 10.04 18.17
CA LYS A 92 14.46 9.54 19.40
C LYS A 92 13.73 8.26 19.82
N LEU A 93 14.47 7.16 19.86
CA LEU A 93 14.01 5.87 20.37
C LEU A 93 14.68 5.54 21.72
N PRO A 94 13.96 4.92 22.68
CA PRO A 94 12.52 4.63 22.64
C PRO A 94 11.66 5.91 22.65
N ARG A 95 10.49 5.88 21.99
CA ARG A 95 9.60 7.05 21.87
C ARG A 95 9.18 7.55 23.27
N PRO A 96 9.34 8.86 23.56
CA PRO A 96 8.80 9.46 24.78
C PRO A 96 7.28 9.31 24.87
N SER A 97 6.73 9.31 26.10
CA SER A 97 5.28 9.19 26.35
C SER A 97 4.45 10.32 25.76
N LEU A 98 5.06 11.50 25.54
CA LEU A 98 4.42 12.68 24.95
C LEU A 98 4.34 12.60 23.40
N GLY A 99 4.94 11.58 22.78
CA GLY A 99 4.90 11.37 21.33
C GLY A 99 6.28 11.36 20.66
N PRO A 100 6.31 11.40 19.31
CA PRO A 100 7.54 11.41 18.53
C PRO A 100 8.36 12.66 18.83
N VAL A 101 9.67 12.50 19.04
CA VAL A 101 10.61 13.62 19.27
C VAL A 101 11.80 13.46 18.34
N LEU A 102 12.23 14.55 17.70
CA LEU A 102 13.40 14.55 16.83
C LEU A 102 14.67 14.20 17.63
N ARG A 103 15.51 13.33 17.06
CA ARG A 103 16.82 12.98 17.62
C ARG A 103 17.74 14.21 17.58
N LYS A 104 18.56 14.42 18.61
CA LYS A 104 19.41 15.64 18.74
C LYS A 104 20.81 15.51 18.14
N ASP A 105 21.22 14.30 17.83
CA ASP A 105 22.52 13.91 17.26
C ASP A 105 22.47 13.74 15.74
N ILE A 106 21.35 14.07 15.09
CA ILE A 106 21.25 14.10 13.63
C ILE A 106 21.99 15.32 13.10
N SER A 107 22.82 15.13 12.06
CA SER A 107 23.51 16.25 11.43
C SER A 107 22.51 17.13 10.66
N ASP A 108 22.79 18.42 10.60
CA ASP A 108 21.94 19.38 9.88
C ASP A 108 21.87 19.05 8.38
N GLU A 109 22.93 18.52 7.79
CA GLU A 109 22.96 18.09 6.38
C GLU A 109 22.03 16.90 6.12
N THR A 110 22.01 15.94 7.04
CA THR A 110 21.12 14.77 6.96
C THR A 110 19.67 15.21 7.09
N LEU A 111 19.39 16.06 8.09
CA LEU A 111 18.06 16.60 8.34
C LEU A 111 17.56 17.44 7.15
N HIS A 112 18.41 18.30 6.59
CA HIS A 112 18.13 19.09 5.41
C HIS A 112 17.78 18.20 4.21
N THR A 113 18.57 17.15 3.97
CA THR A 113 18.34 16.19 2.88
C THR A 113 16.98 15.52 2.99
N ILE A 114 16.61 15.06 4.18
CA ILE A 114 15.32 14.42 4.45
C ILE A 114 14.17 15.40 4.20
N TYR A 115 14.23 16.60 4.77
CA TYR A 115 13.18 17.60 4.56
C TYR A 115 13.07 18.02 3.10
N LEU A 116 14.18 18.13 2.38
CA LEU A 116 14.18 18.44 0.96
C LEU A 116 13.51 17.34 0.13
N GLN A 117 13.77 16.06 0.44
CA GLN A 117 13.08 14.94 -0.22
C GLN A 117 11.57 14.95 0.04
N ILE A 118 11.16 15.16 1.30
CA ILE A 118 9.73 15.28 1.65
C ILE A 118 9.09 16.47 0.90
N ALA A 119 9.76 17.63 0.87
CA ALA A 119 9.28 18.81 0.18
C ALA A 119 9.12 18.56 -1.33
N LYS A 120 10.06 17.86 -1.96
CA LYS A 120 9.95 17.46 -3.38
C LYS A 120 8.75 16.56 -3.62
N ILE A 121 8.52 15.54 -2.78
CA ILE A 121 7.36 14.65 -2.89
C ILE A 121 6.05 15.45 -2.75
N LEU A 122 5.96 16.31 -1.73
CA LEU A 122 4.76 17.13 -1.51
C LEU A 122 4.53 18.11 -2.66
N LEU A 123 5.60 18.70 -3.21
CA LEU A 123 5.51 19.59 -4.37
C LEU A 123 4.99 18.84 -5.60
N GLU A 124 5.57 17.68 -5.94
CA GLU A 124 5.12 16.82 -7.03
C GLU A 124 3.63 16.46 -6.90
N LEU A 125 3.19 16.04 -5.71
CA LEU A 125 1.78 15.76 -5.44
C LEU A 125 0.91 17.01 -5.64
N SER A 126 1.36 18.18 -5.18
CA SER A 126 0.59 19.44 -5.27
C SER A 126 0.43 19.97 -6.69
N MET A 127 1.33 19.62 -7.61
CA MET A 127 1.24 20.02 -9.02
C MET A 127 0.12 19.27 -9.76
N HIS A 128 -0.34 18.15 -9.21
CA HIS A 128 -1.38 17.31 -9.82
C HIS A 128 -2.76 17.68 -9.26
N ASN A 129 -3.32 18.76 -9.82
CA ASN A 129 -4.65 19.23 -9.46
C ASN A 129 -5.74 18.45 -10.19
N PHE A 130 -6.85 18.21 -9.48
CA PHE A 130 -8.04 17.59 -10.03
C PHE A 130 -9.21 18.56 -9.96
N ASP A 131 -10.03 18.60 -11.01
CA ASP A 131 -11.17 19.53 -11.11
C ASP A 131 -12.32 19.22 -10.15
N LYS A 132 -12.26 18.06 -9.46
CA LYS A 132 -13.30 17.57 -8.56
C LYS A 132 -12.68 16.89 -7.35
N ILE A 133 -13.41 16.91 -6.24
CA ILE A 133 -13.07 16.15 -5.03
C ILE A 133 -13.47 14.69 -5.23
N GLY A 134 -12.52 13.77 -5.12
CA GLY A 134 -12.78 12.34 -5.22
C GLY A 134 -11.49 11.53 -5.23
N ALA A 135 -11.60 10.26 -5.65
CA ALA A 135 -10.44 9.39 -5.85
C ALA A 135 -10.23 9.14 -7.35
N PRO A 136 -8.96 9.03 -7.82
CA PRO A 136 -8.69 8.62 -9.18
C PRO A 136 -9.11 7.16 -9.37
N SER A 137 -9.77 6.88 -10.48
CA SER A 137 -10.09 5.53 -10.94
C SER A 137 -9.23 5.16 -12.13
N LEU A 138 -8.87 3.89 -12.27
CA LEU A 138 -8.12 3.38 -13.40
C LEU A 138 -9.09 2.99 -14.52
N VAL A 139 -9.03 3.67 -15.66
CA VAL A 139 -9.77 3.28 -16.87
C VAL A 139 -8.77 2.97 -17.99
N LYS A 140 -8.83 1.76 -18.53
CA LYS A 140 -8.11 1.38 -19.75
C LYS A 140 -9.05 1.51 -20.94
N HIS A 141 -8.62 2.24 -21.95
CA HIS A 141 -9.36 2.43 -23.19
C HIS A 141 -9.02 1.32 -24.20
N GLU A 142 -9.87 1.13 -25.21
CA GLU A 142 -9.69 0.12 -26.26
C GLU A 142 -8.41 0.35 -27.08
N ASP A 143 -7.93 1.59 -27.15
CA ASP A 143 -6.68 1.98 -27.80
C ASP A 143 -5.42 1.68 -26.96
N GLY A 144 -5.58 1.10 -25.77
CA GLY A 144 -4.51 0.78 -24.83
C GLY A 144 -4.06 1.95 -23.96
N THR A 145 -4.62 3.15 -24.14
CA THR A 145 -4.34 4.29 -23.28
C THR A 145 -5.01 4.13 -21.92
N THR A 146 -4.43 4.77 -20.91
CA THR A 146 -4.98 4.78 -19.54
C THR A 146 -5.39 6.21 -19.18
N SER A 147 -6.57 6.35 -18.58
CA SER A 147 -7.01 7.62 -18.00
C SER A 147 -7.38 7.47 -16.53
N TRP A 148 -7.40 8.63 -15.85
CA TRP A 148 -7.52 8.75 -14.41
C TRP A 148 -8.72 9.62 -14.01
N PRO A 149 -9.96 9.28 -14.41
CA PRO A 149 -11.12 10.07 -14.05
C PRO A 149 -11.35 10.07 -12.54
N ILE A 150 -11.81 11.20 -12.02
CA ILE A 150 -12.14 11.34 -10.61
C ILE A 150 -13.56 10.85 -10.35
N THR A 151 -13.69 9.91 -9.42
CA THR A 151 -14.97 9.41 -8.95
C THR A 151 -15.31 10.05 -7.61
N ASN A 152 -16.48 10.73 -7.55
CA ASN A 152 -16.97 11.50 -6.40
C ASN A 152 -17.59 10.63 -5.30
N ASP A 153 -17.04 9.44 -5.09
CA ASP A 153 -17.53 8.52 -4.08
C ASP A 153 -16.92 8.92 -2.73
N VAL A 154 -17.44 10.03 -2.18
CA VAL A 154 -17.03 10.65 -0.91
C VAL A 154 -17.65 9.97 0.32
N THR A 155 -18.65 9.10 0.11
CA THR A 155 -19.33 8.29 1.15
C THR A 155 -18.36 7.31 1.86
N PHE A 156 -17.19 7.08 1.26
CA PHE A 156 -16.22 6.06 1.66
C PHE A 156 -15.37 6.43 2.88
N ALA A 157 -14.94 7.69 3.01
CA ALA A 157 -14.06 8.10 4.11
C ALA A 157 -14.79 8.11 5.47
N ILE A 158 -16.09 8.43 5.47
CA ILE A 158 -16.89 8.56 6.70
C ILE A 158 -17.58 7.23 7.06
N SER A 159 -18.07 6.46 6.07
CA SER A 159 -18.79 5.20 6.37
C SER A 159 -17.87 4.06 6.79
N SER A 160 -16.61 4.03 6.32
CA SER A 160 -15.66 2.99 6.69
C SER A 160 -15.23 3.05 8.16
N LEU A 161 -15.35 4.21 8.81
CA LEU A 161 -15.17 4.39 10.25
C LEU A 161 -16.32 3.80 11.09
N LEU A 162 -17.51 3.60 10.51
CA LEU A 162 -18.72 3.25 11.27
C LEU A 162 -19.13 1.77 11.18
N LYS A 163 -18.57 0.97 10.26
CA LYS A 163 -19.04 -0.42 10.01
C LYS A 163 -17.92 -1.43 9.75
N ALA A 164 -16.92 -1.43 10.61
CA ALA A 164 -15.94 -2.51 10.71
C ALA A 164 -16.62 -3.81 11.25
N GLN A 165 -16.88 -4.79 10.39
CA GLN A 165 -17.32 -6.13 10.78
C GLN A 165 -16.24 -7.17 10.44
N SER A 166 -16.02 -8.10 11.37
CA SER A 166 -15.00 -9.14 11.35
C SER A 166 -15.30 -10.18 10.27
N ASN A 167 -14.31 -10.54 9.44
CA ASN A 167 -14.37 -11.73 8.59
C ASN A 167 -13.01 -12.45 8.63
N SER A 168 -13.00 -13.73 9.01
CA SER A 168 -11.80 -14.49 9.41
C SER A 168 -11.22 -15.38 8.30
N ASN A 169 -11.22 -14.94 7.04
CA ASN A 169 -10.82 -15.78 5.88
C ASN A 169 -9.35 -15.61 5.45
N LEU A 170 -8.51 -14.94 6.24
CA LEU A 170 -7.16 -14.58 5.78
C LEU A 170 -6.22 -15.80 5.68
N THR A 171 -6.32 -16.75 6.61
CA THR A 171 -5.52 -17.99 6.57
C THR A 171 -5.78 -18.78 5.29
N ASP A 172 -7.03 -18.88 4.86
CA ASP A 172 -7.40 -19.57 3.62
C ASP A 172 -6.90 -18.83 2.38
N SER A 173 -6.87 -17.49 2.42
CA SER A 173 -6.33 -16.68 1.32
C SER A 173 -4.81 -16.77 1.22
N MET A 174 -4.10 -16.89 2.34
CA MET A 174 -2.65 -17.09 2.34
C MET A 174 -2.28 -18.46 1.78
N ILE A 175 -2.99 -19.52 2.17
CA ILE A 175 -2.78 -20.87 1.63
C ILE A 175 -2.99 -20.85 0.11
N LYS A 176 -4.05 -20.19 -0.36
CA LYS A 176 -4.34 -20.10 -1.80
C LYS A 176 -3.42 -19.18 -2.58
N LEU A 177 -2.91 -18.13 -1.95
CA LEU A 177 -1.85 -17.32 -2.54
C LEU A 177 -0.60 -18.19 -2.69
N CYS A 178 -0.24 -19.02 -1.71
CA CYS A 178 0.83 -20.00 -1.88
C CYS A 178 0.52 -20.98 -3.02
N ASP A 179 -0.72 -21.46 -3.14
CA ASP A 179 -1.11 -22.36 -4.24
C ASP A 179 -1.09 -21.65 -5.62
N PHE A 180 -1.41 -20.36 -5.67
CA PHE A 180 -1.40 -19.53 -6.89
C PHE A 180 0.03 -19.11 -7.29
N ILE A 181 0.87 -18.79 -6.31
CA ILE A 181 2.31 -18.53 -6.49
C ILE A 181 3.04 -19.86 -6.79
N GLY A 182 2.42 -21.00 -6.46
CA GLY A 182 2.91 -22.34 -6.72
C GLY A 182 3.29 -23.03 -5.42
N SER A 183 2.74 -24.22 -5.18
CA SER A 183 3.13 -25.15 -4.11
C SER A 183 4.54 -25.72 -4.33
N ASP A 184 5.48 -24.89 -4.77
CA ASP A 184 6.89 -25.20 -4.95
C ASP A 184 7.68 -24.74 -3.71
N PRO A 185 8.72 -25.49 -3.31
CA PRO A 185 9.61 -25.11 -2.21
C PRO A 185 10.44 -23.83 -2.49
N GLU A 186 10.20 -23.14 -3.61
CA GLU A 186 11.00 -22.03 -4.16
C GLU A 186 10.63 -20.64 -3.60
N TYR A 187 9.73 -20.54 -2.63
CA TYR A 187 9.30 -19.25 -2.07
C TYR A 187 9.34 -19.21 -0.54
N SER A 188 10.05 -18.22 0.00
CA SER A 188 10.03 -17.88 1.44
C SER A 188 9.06 -16.74 1.70
N ILE A 189 8.18 -16.90 2.71
CA ILE A 189 7.17 -15.92 3.09
C ILE A 189 7.40 -15.48 4.53
N GLU A 190 7.64 -14.17 4.71
CA GLU A 190 7.84 -13.58 6.04
C GLU A 190 6.77 -12.50 6.32
N PRO A 191 6.06 -12.56 7.47
CA PRO A 191 5.11 -11.53 7.85
C PRO A 191 5.82 -10.24 8.24
N ILE A 192 5.34 -9.11 7.74
CA ILE A 192 5.86 -7.79 8.09
C ILE A 192 4.96 -7.19 9.16
N PHE A 193 5.42 -7.28 10.41
CA PHE A 193 4.78 -6.54 11.49
C PHE A 193 5.22 -5.08 11.38
N ALA A 194 4.30 -4.21 10.94
CA ALA A 194 4.51 -2.77 11.03
C ALA A 194 4.80 -2.42 12.51
N SER A 195 6.01 -1.97 12.80
CA SER A 195 6.53 -1.62 14.13
C SER A 195 6.13 -0.21 14.55
#